data_AF-A0AAJ2E911-F1
#
_entry.id   AF-A0AAJ2E911-F1
#
_cell.length_a   1.000
_cell.length_b   1.000
_cell.length_c   1.000
_cell.angle_alpha   90.00
_cell.angle_beta   90.00
_cell.angle_gamma   90.00
#
_symmetry.space_group_name_H-M   'P 1'
#
loop_
_entity.id
_entity.type
_entity.pdbx_description
1 polymer ?
#
loop_
_entity_poly.entity_id
_entity_poly.type
_entity_poly.pdbx_seq_one_letter_code
_entity_poly.pdbx_strand_id
1 'polypeptide(L)'
;MSLSTPETFSDERPLPTSEVTARASQRSGRRYLFVPFEEKDDASRLGARFDGGKKAWFVPHKVDDAPFARWFEPKEIDIEQQFAQACAELGVVYPGVKESEGWMLTTVTTSRDQKALKGAYRVEFGEAPNGYITNHDSGESKPWFPRGKVFSLEDREQHRKLLEANRKQREAETSDTRELVSQRATAKWASLDTAITHPYAERKQVGVFGLRLDGERLVTPIADADGKIWTLQYIDPRGSKLYETGGQKTGHFHVLGDIQAGKTVLFGEGYATCASLHMATRLPVVEVFDSGNIEPVVSQLAPRLQGKTLIICGDDDVLTRDKIVRTVNKLGHNDYAKPRLKLDGGIADDEVQIDGIARPLRANPNCTLRLSYEQSPEGVQRVVGEFAHERNRVSVKIMNVGREKALAAAAAHGARTVFPVFESLVDAPTDFNDLQAREGLSVVRRQVGMAMIGQVHQPSPEKTPAEVARAAIGAGVVLNDAKENGRYVGAMVGNTTSHAVQNVGRQTAVAHDLGKLDRVPRVGTDARIVYSNGRGEVATKDEHARDANRSR
;
A
#
# COMPACT_ATOMS: atom_id res chain seq x y z
N MET A 1 -49.40 9.12 28.09
CA MET A 1 -48.13 8.72 28.72
C MET A 1 -47.03 8.99 27.70
N SER A 2 -46.01 9.75 28.08
CA SER A 2 -44.93 10.17 27.17
C SER A 2 -43.69 9.32 27.41
N LEU A 3 -42.88 9.10 26.37
CA LEU A 3 -41.56 8.48 26.47
C LEU A 3 -40.47 9.52 26.16
N SER A 4 -39.38 9.47 26.92
CA SER A 4 -38.37 10.53 27.00
C SER A 4 -37.21 10.33 26.01
N THR A 5 -36.56 11.44 25.64
CA THR A 5 -35.32 11.48 24.87
C THR A 5 -34.27 12.35 25.58
N PRO A 6 -33.04 11.87 25.84
CA PRO A 6 -31.87 12.74 26.08
C PRO A 6 -31.40 13.29 24.73
N GLU A 7 -31.12 14.59 24.56
CA GLU A 7 -30.03 15.40 25.15
C GLU A 7 -28.63 15.08 24.62
N THR A 8 -28.06 16.06 23.90
CA THR A 8 -26.62 16.23 23.67
C THR A 8 -26.31 17.72 23.77
N PHE A 9 -25.50 18.12 24.76
CA PHE A 9 -25.10 19.51 24.95
C PHE A 9 -24.05 19.96 23.93
N SER A 10 -24.09 21.24 23.58
CA SER A 10 -23.08 21.95 22.80
C SER A 10 -22.35 22.97 23.66
N ASP A 11 -21.03 23.07 23.56
CA ASP A 11 -20.31 24.30 23.91
C ASP A 11 -18.99 24.43 23.14
N GLU A 12 -18.60 25.69 22.85
CA GLU A 12 -17.23 26.24 22.84
C GLU A 12 -17.14 27.54 22.02
N ARG A 13 -16.91 28.68 22.71
CA ARG A 13 -16.16 29.89 22.27
C ARG A 13 -16.28 31.02 23.34
N PRO A 14 -15.50 32.13 23.32
CA PRO A 14 -14.26 32.45 22.58
C PRO A 14 -13.18 33.30 23.35
N LEU A 15 -12.12 33.72 22.63
CA LEU A 15 -11.21 34.91 22.84
C LEU A 15 -10.05 34.81 23.87
N PRO A 16 -8.99 35.66 23.79
CA PRO A 16 -8.48 36.52 22.68
C PRO A 16 -7.07 36.01 22.20
N THR A 17 -6.01 36.71 21.74
CA THR A 17 -5.60 38.15 21.56
C THR A 17 -4.51 38.29 20.43
N SER A 18 -4.02 39.52 20.21
CA SER A 18 -2.76 40.03 19.57
C SER A 18 -1.66 39.08 19.02
N GLU A 19 -0.85 39.46 17.99
CA GLU A 19 -0.58 40.79 17.39
C GLU A 19 -0.27 40.73 15.87
N VAL A 20 -0.09 41.88 15.22
CA VAL A 20 0.01 42.02 13.75
C VAL A 20 1.45 42.09 13.24
N THR A 21 1.79 41.25 12.26
CA THR A 21 2.71 41.66 11.17
C THR A 21 2.33 40.96 9.87
N ALA A 22 2.05 41.71 8.81
CA ALA A 22 1.49 41.17 7.57
C ALA A 22 2.53 41.02 6.45
N ARG A 23 2.60 39.82 5.83
CA ARG A 23 2.71 39.60 4.37
C ARG A 23 2.79 38.10 4.03
N ALA A 24 2.52 37.77 2.75
CA ALA A 24 2.54 36.43 2.14
C ALA A 24 1.53 35.40 2.73
N SER A 25 0.29 35.44 2.24
CA SER A 25 -0.73 34.42 2.57
C SER A 25 -0.34 33.05 1.99
N GLN A 26 -0.09 32.07 2.85
CA GLN A 26 0.25 30.70 2.47
C GLN A 26 -1.03 29.90 2.20
N ARG A 27 -1.32 29.59 0.93
CA ARG A 27 -2.36 28.61 0.59
C ARG A 27 -1.80 27.19 0.68
N SER A 28 -2.21 26.43 1.69
CA SER A 28 -2.00 24.98 1.73
C SER A 28 -2.91 24.27 0.70
N GLY A 29 -2.34 23.43 -0.17
CA GLY A 29 -3.11 22.55 -1.07
C GLY A 29 -2.62 22.45 -2.51
N ARG A 30 -3.18 21.50 -3.27
CA ARG A 30 -3.09 21.36 -4.73
C ARG A 30 -4.39 21.90 -5.34
N ARG A 31 -4.34 22.57 -6.50
CA ARG A 31 -5.53 23.16 -7.15
C ARG A 31 -5.78 22.51 -8.52
N TYR A 32 -6.90 21.80 -8.68
CA TYR A 32 -7.19 21.04 -9.90
C TYR A 32 -7.56 21.92 -11.12
N LEU A 33 -7.34 21.38 -12.31
CA LEU A 33 -7.43 22.02 -13.62
C LEU A 33 -8.23 21.16 -14.62
N PHE A 34 -8.97 21.87 -15.47
CA PHE A 34 -9.84 21.38 -16.52
C PHE A 34 -9.18 21.67 -17.86
N VAL A 35 -8.13 20.91 -18.17
CA VAL A 35 -7.31 21.09 -19.37
C VAL A 35 -7.81 20.16 -20.49
N PRO A 36 -8.20 20.69 -21.67
CA PRO A 36 -8.45 19.88 -22.87
C PRO A 36 -7.25 19.00 -23.25
N PHE A 37 -7.46 17.88 -23.93
CA PHE A 37 -6.35 16.97 -24.26
C PHE A 37 -5.30 17.62 -25.17
N GLU A 38 -5.72 18.50 -26.08
CA GLU A 38 -4.83 19.25 -26.98
C GLU A 38 -3.97 20.28 -26.22
N GLU A 39 -4.50 20.88 -25.15
CA GLU A 39 -3.80 21.88 -24.33
C GLU A 39 -2.95 21.27 -23.18
N LYS A 40 -2.93 19.93 -23.05
CA LYS A 40 -2.22 19.22 -21.97
C LYS A 40 -0.74 19.61 -21.86
N ASP A 41 -0.08 19.82 -23.00
CA ASP A 41 1.35 20.07 -23.09
C ASP A 41 1.68 21.54 -22.80
N ASP A 42 0.75 22.46 -23.05
CA ASP A 42 0.81 23.86 -22.62
C ASP A 42 0.64 23.98 -21.10
N ALA A 43 -0.33 23.27 -20.51
CA ALA A 43 -0.51 23.23 -19.06
C ALA A 43 0.69 22.58 -18.35
N SER A 44 1.23 21.50 -18.92
CA SER A 44 2.47 20.85 -18.43
C SER A 44 3.66 21.82 -18.45
N ARG A 45 3.84 22.55 -19.56
CA ARG A 45 4.91 23.55 -19.76
C ARG A 45 4.82 24.73 -18.79
N LEU A 46 3.60 25.16 -18.43
CA LEU A 46 3.37 26.19 -17.42
C LEU A 46 3.58 25.71 -15.98
N GLY A 47 3.67 24.39 -15.74
CA GLY A 47 4.01 23.80 -14.44
C GLY A 47 2.93 22.91 -13.81
N ALA A 48 1.81 22.64 -14.48
CA ALA A 48 0.80 21.71 -13.97
C ALA A 48 1.34 20.27 -13.90
N ARG A 49 0.68 19.43 -13.10
CA ARG A 49 0.96 17.99 -12.99
C ARG A 49 -0.34 17.21 -13.07
N PHE A 50 -0.27 15.95 -13.50
CA PHE A 50 -1.43 15.08 -13.64
C PHE A 50 -1.61 14.18 -12.40
N ASP A 51 -2.81 14.15 -11.85
CA ASP A 51 -3.24 13.24 -10.79
C ASP A 51 -3.87 12.00 -11.44
N GLY A 52 -3.12 10.92 -11.53
CA GLY A 52 -3.58 9.66 -12.15
C GLY A 52 -4.73 8.99 -11.40
N GLY A 53 -4.91 9.25 -10.11
CA GLY A 53 -6.02 8.71 -9.31
C GLY A 53 -7.34 9.43 -9.59
N LYS A 54 -7.29 10.76 -9.74
CA LYS A 54 -8.47 11.57 -10.11
C LYS A 54 -8.63 11.82 -11.61
N LYS A 55 -7.69 11.33 -12.44
CA LYS A 55 -7.60 11.55 -13.90
C LYS A 55 -7.64 13.04 -14.31
N ALA A 56 -7.11 13.93 -13.46
CA ALA A 56 -7.24 15.39 -13.60
C ALA A 56 -5.88 16.10 -13.47
N TRP A 57 -5.70 17.23 -14.15
CA TRP A 57 -4.52 18.08 -13.97
C TRP A 57 -4.63 18.93 -12.69
N PHE A 58 -3.51 19.42 -12.15
CA PHE A 58 -3.49 20.34 -11.01
C PHE A 58 -2.24 21.25 -11.02
N VAL A 59 -2.38 22.45 -10.45
CA VAL A 59 -1.28 23.35 -10.09
C VAL A 59 -0.67 22.89 -8.76
N PRO A 60 0.64 22.59 -8.71
CA PRO A 60 1.32 22.26 -7.47
C PRO A 60 1.42 23.44 -6.49
N HIS A 61 1.38 23.13 -5.20
CA HIS A 61 1.70 24.08 -4.12
C HIS A 61 3.06 24.77 -4.38
N LYS A 62 3.06 26.12 -4.43
CA LYS A 62 4.17 27.04 -4.81
C LYS A 62 4.36 27.34 -6.31
N VAL A 63 3.56 26.79 -7.22
CA VAL A 63 3.48 27.30 -8.61
C VAL A 63 2.44 28.43 -8.65
N ASP A 64 2.67 29.46 -9.50
CA ASP A 64 1.70 30.54 -9.68
C ASP A 64 0.43 30.03 -10.39
N ASP A 65 -0.74 30.38 -9.85
CA ASP A 65 -2.03 30.02 -10.44
C ASP A 65 -2.36 30.89 -11.68
N ALA A 66 -1.82 32.11 -11.81
CA ALA A 66 -2.27 33.08 -12.81
C ALA A 66 -2.19 32.60 -14.27
N PRO A 67 -1.12 31.90 -14.74
CA PRO A 67 -1.05 31.39 -16.11
C PRO A 67 -2.11 30.31 -16.43
N PHE A 68 -2.68 29.68 -15.40
CA PHE A 68 -3.68 28.61 -15.54
C PHE A 68 -5.12 29.13 -15.50
N ALA A 69 -5.35 30.45 -15.50
CA ALA A 69 -6.67 31.07 -15.37
C ALA A 69 -7.73 30.50 -16.35
N ARG A 70 -7.31 30.11 -17.57
CA ARG A 70 -8.16 29.49 -18.60
C ARG A 70 -8.65 28.06 -18.30
N TRP A 71 -8.00 27.34 -17.38
CA TRP A 71 -8.32 25.94 -17.05
C TRP A 71 -8.77 25.74 -15.60
N PHE A 72 -9.07 26.80 -14.84
CA PHE A 72 -9.77 26.62 -13.58
C PHE A 72 -11.27 26.46 -13.80
N GLU A 73 -11.91 25.69 -12.93
CA GLU A 73 -13.35 25.66 -12.82
C GLU A 73 -13.89 27.09 -12.63
N PRO A 74 -14.85 27.57 -13.45
CA PRO A 74 -15.56 28.79 -13.17
C PRO A 74 -16.37 28.55 -11.89
N LYS A 75 -15.93 29.16 -10.78
CA LYS A 75 -16.74 29.21 -9.57
C LYS A 75 -18.09 29.83 -9.93
N GLU A 76 -19.16 29.23 -9.42
CA GLU A 76 -20.45 29.91 -9.37
C GLU A 76 -20.27 31.21 -8.59
N ILE A 77 -20.50 32.35 -9.25
CA ILE A 77 -20.39 33.67 -8.63
C ILE A 77 -21.79 34.06 -8.20
N ASP A 78 -22.00 34.19 -6.89
CA ASP A 78 -23.20 34.85 -6.36
C ASP A 78 -23.09 36.35 -6.60
N ILE A 79 -23.69 36.79 -7.71
CA ILE A 79 -23.65 38.17 -8.21
C ILE A 79 -24.53 39.08 -7.33
N GLU A 80 -25.63 38.56 -6.77
CA GLU A 80 -26.47 39.29 -5.82
C GLU A 80 -25.73 39.51 -4.49
N GLN A 81 -25.06 38.50 -3.95
CA GLN A 81 -24.23 38.64 -2.74
C GLN A 81 -23.08 39.64 -2.94
N GLN A 82 -22.44 39.68 -4.12
CA GLN A 82 -21.44 40.71 -4.43
C GLN A 82 -22.04 42.12 -4.50
N PHE A 83 -23.31 42.28 -4.88
CA PHE A 83 -24.00 43.56 -4.88
C PHE A 83 -24.43 43.98 -3.47
N ALA A 84 -25.07 43.06 -2.73
CA ALA A 84 -25.48 43.25 -1.34
C ALA A 84 -24.30 43.66 -0.44
N GLN A 85 -23.14 43.01 -0.61
CA GLN A 85 -21.90 43.38 0.08
C GLN A 85 -21.44 44.80 -0.28
N ALA A 86 -21.52 45.21 -1.54
CA ALA A 86 -21.12 46.54 -1.98
C ALA A 86 -22.09 47.65 -1.53
N CYS A 87 -23.37 47.33 -1.32
CA CYS A 87 -24.34 48.20 -0.66
C CYS A 87 -24.01 48.35 0.83
N ALA A 88 -23.74 47.23 1.53
CA ALA A 88 -23.35 47.24 2.94
C ALA A 88 -22.05 48.03 3.20
N GLU A 89 -21.05 47.92 2.31
CA GLU A 89 -19.83 48.74 2.33
C GLU A 89 -20.11 50.27 2.33
N LEU A 90 -21.23 50.71 1.75
CA LEU A 90 -21.66 52.11 1.67
C LEU A 90 -22.68 52.50 2.76
N GLY A 91 -23.00 51.59 3.69
CA GLY A 91 -24.08 51.78 4.67
C GLY A 91 -25.49 51.79 4.08
N VAL A 92 -25.64 51.35 2.82
CA VAL A 92 -26.93 51.30 2.09
C VAL A 92 -27.57 49.93 2.31
N VAL A 93 -28.80 49.91 2.84
CA VAL A 93 -29.51 48.65 3.09
C VAL A 93 -30.05 48.08 1.77
N TYR A 94 -29.53 46.93 1.35
CA TYR A 94 -30.06 46.17 0.22
C TYR A 94 -31.12 45.15 0.70
N PRO A 95 -32.39 45.25 0.28
CA PRO A 95 -33.49 44.38 0.74
C PRO A 95 -33.69 43.11 -0.10
N GLY A 96 -32.73 42.74 -0.97
CA GLY A 96 -32.88 41.68 -1.99
C GLY A 96 -33.46 42.20 -3.31
N VAL A 97 -33.49 41.34 -4.33
CA VAL A 97 -33.99 41.68 -5.67
C VAL A 97 -35.43 42.23 -5.63
N LYS A 98 -35.59 43.43 -6.22
CA LYS A 98 -36.87 43.95 -6.69
C LYS A 98 -36.66 44.49 -8.09
N GLU A 99 -37.23 43.82 -9.08
CA GLU A 99 -37.19 44.26 -10.47
C GLU A 99 -38.00 45.56 -10.60
N SER A 100 -37.32 46.62 -11.08
CA SER A 100 -37.88 47.96 -11.19
C SER A 100 -37.01 48.77 -12.16
N GLU A 101 -37.61 49.36 -13.19
CA GLU A 101 -36.93 50.21 -14.18
C GLU A 101 -36.61 51.60 -13.58
N GLY A 102 -35.74 51.66 -12.57
CA GLY A 102 -35.40 52.92 -11.91
C GLY A 102 -34.47 52.80 -10.71
N TRP A 103 -34.41 53.88 -9.93
CA TRP A 103 -33.65 53.93 -8.68
C TRP A 103 -34.49 53.41 -7.52
N MET A 104 -34.01 52.34 -6.88
CA MET A 104 -34.55 51.81 -5.65
C MET A 104 -34.11 52.67 -4.47
N LEU A 105 -35.02 53.50 -3.97
CA LEU A 105 -34.84 54.23 -2.71
C LEU A 105 -34.89 53.26 -1.52
N THR A 106 -33.98 53.43 -0.58
CA THR A 106 -33.82 52.56 0.59
C THR A 106 -33.27 53.33 1.80
N THR A 107 -33.17 52.67 2.96
CA THR A 107 -32.58 53.27 4.16
C THR A 107 -31.06 53.18 4.19
N VAL A 108 -30.43 54.20 4.77
CA VAL A 108 -29.06 54.13 5.31
C VAL A 108 -29.10 54.31 6.82
N THR A 109 -28.08 53.79 7.51
CA THR A 109 -27.77 54.23 8.88
C THR A 109 -27.02 55.55 8.79
N THR A 110 -27.59 56.61 9.35
CA THR A 110 -27.00 57.95 9.32
C THR A 110 -25.85 58.10 10.31
N SER A 111 -25.07 59.17 10.15
CA SER A 111 -24.03 59.62 11.10
C SER A 111 -24.49 59.84 12.56
N ARG A 112 -25.80 59.74 12.85
CA ARG A 112 -26.41 59.84 14.20
C ARG A 112 -27.04 58.52 14.67
N ASP A 113 -26.68 57.40 14.05
CA ASP A 113 -27.22 56.05 14.26
C ASP A 113 -28.76 55.94 14.12
N GLN A 114 -29.33 56.81 13.29
CA GLN A 114 -30.76 56.78 12.94
C GLN A 114 -30.93 56.26 11.51
N LYS A 115 -31.95 55.41 11.27
CA LYS A 115 -32.31 54.98 9.91
C LYS A 115 -33.04 56.10 9.18
N ALA A 116 -32.52 56.53 8.04
CA ALA A 116 -33.16 57.52 7.18
C ALA A 116 -33.27 57.01 5.74
N LEU A 117 -34.33 57.40 5.02
CA LEU A 117 -34.55 57.04 3.60
C LEU A 117 -33.65 57.89 2.67
N LYS A 118 -32.33 57.75 2.83
CA LYS A 118 -31.28 58.47 2.08
C LYS A 118 -30.39 57.55 1.26
N GLY A 119 -30.69 56.26 1.19
CA GLY A 119 -30.01 55.32 0.29
C GLY A 119 -30.70 55.27 -1.07
N ALA A 120 -29.93 55.11 -2.14
CA ALA A 120 -30.46 54.82 -3.46
C ALA A 120 -29.55 53.81 -4.18
N TYR A 121 -30.13 52.86 -4.91
CA TYR A 121 -29.35 51.96 -5.75
C TYR A 121 -30.10 51.60 -7.04
N ARG A 122 -29.37 51.09 -8.03
CA ARG A 122 -29.90 50.40 -9.20
C ARG A 122 -28.97 49.24 -9.57
N VAL A 123 -29.52 48.13 -10.05
CA VAL A 123 -28.74 46.96 -10.45
C VAL A 123 -29.47 46.17 -11.53
N GLU A 124 -28.70 45.61 -12.44
CA GLU A 124 -29.14 44.72 -13.51
C GLU A 124 -28.31 43.44 -13.40
N PHE A 125 -28.99 42.28 -13.40
CA PHE A 125 -28.38 40.95 -13.21
C PHE A 125 -28.41 40.09 -14.49
N GLY A 126 -28.71 40.68 -15.65
CA GLY A 126 -28.73 40.02 -16.95
C GLY A 126 -27.35 39.68 -17.50
N GLU A 127 -27.23 39.51 -18.82
CA GLU A 127 -26.00 39.03 -19.49
C GLU A 127 -24.76 39.92 -19.26
N ALA A 128 -24.96 41.21 -18.98
CA ALA A 128 -23.91 42.17 -18.63
C ALA A 128 -24.20 42.83 -17.26
N PRO A 129 -24.00 42.12 -16.12
CA PRO A 129 -24.42 42.62 -14.83
C PRO A 129 -23.70 43.92 -14.45
N ASN A 130 -24.46 44.91 -14.02
CA ASN A 130 -23.95 46.24 -13.69
C ASN A 130 -24.86 46.93 -12.65
N GLY A 131 -24.36 47.96 -11.99
CA GLY A 131 -25.16 48.70 -11.01
C GLY A 131 -24.55 50.02 -10.57
N TYR A 132 -25.25 50.70 -9.68
CA TYR A 132 -24.81 51.96 -9.08
C TYR A 132 -25.43 52.12 -7.70
N ILE A 133 -24.66 52.62 -6.73
CA ILE A 133 -25.03 52.70 -5.32
C ILE A 133 -24.69 54.08 -4.78
N THR A 134 -25.62 54.70 -4.05
CA THR A 134 -25.54 56.07 -3.54
C THR A 134 -26.03 56.17 -2.10
N ASN A 135 -25.31 56.91 -1.27
CA ASN A 135 -25.68 57.26 0.10
C ASN A 135 -25.75 58.80 0.23
N HIS A 136 -26.95 59.34 0.31
CA HIS A 136 -27.20 60.78 0.44
C HIS A 136 -27.04 61.33 1.88
N ASP A 137 -26.63 60.52 2.87
CA ASP A 137 -26.21 61.01 4.19
C ASP A 137 -24.70 61.31 4.23
N SER A 138 -23.86 60.44 3.65
CA SER A 138 -22.42 60.69 3.48
C SER A 138 -22.08 61.51 2.24
N GLY A 139 -22.96 61.52 1.23
CA GLY A 139 -22.71 62.10 -0.08
C GLY A 139 -21.96 61.16 -1.04
N GLU A 140 -21.64 59.94 -0.62
CA GLU A 140 -20.90 58.98 -1.43
C GLU A 140 -21.75 58.34 -2.54
N SER A 141 -21.09 57.95 -3.63
CA SER A 141 -21.70 57.32 -4.79
C SER A 141 -20.66 56.54 -5.58
N LYS A 142 -20.93 55.27 -5.90
CA LYS A 142 -20.02 54.44 -6.72
C LYS A 142 -20.77 53.59 -7.76
N PRO A 143 -20.26 53.46 -9.00
CA PRO A 143 -20.69 52.39 -9.90
C PRO A 143 -20.25 51.03 -9.35
N TRP A 144 -20.98 49.98 -9.72
CA TRP A 144 -20.68 48.60 -9.35
C TRP A 144 -20.71 47.69 -10.56
N PHE A 145 -19.79 46.72 -10.56
CA PHE A 145 -19.67 45.65 -11.56
C PHE A 145 -19.25 44.36 -10.85
N PRO A 146 -19.67 43.17 -11.32
CA PRO A 146 -19.29 41.90 -10.73
C PRO A 146 -17.79 41.66 -10.85
N ARG A 147 -17.15 41.17 -9.78
CA ARG A 147 -15.73 40.80 -9.77
C ARG A 147 -15.59 39.36 -10.26
N GLY A 148 -15.28 39.18 -11.54
CA GLY A 148 -14.99 37.88 -12.15
C GLY A 148 -15.19 37.88 -13.67
N LYS A 149 -15.12 36.69 -14.28
CA LYS A 149 -15.53 36.47 -15.67
C LYS A 149 -16.81 35.65 -15.66
N VAL A 150 -17.91 36.25 -16.09
CA VAL A 150 -19.20 35.56 -16.28
C VAL A 150 -19.16 34.89 -17.66
N PHE A 151 -19.64 33.65 -17.74
CA PHE A 151 -19.80 32.88 -18.97
C PHE A 151 -21.28 32.58 -19.18
N SER A 152 -21.72 32.48 -20.44
CA SER A 152 -23.11 32.19 -20.77
C SER A 152 -23.51 30.75 -20.38
N LEU A 153 -24.82 30.46 -20.40
CA LEU A 153 -25.31 29.09 -20.25
C LEU A 153 -24.86 28.19 -21.42
N GLU A 154 -24.70 28.75 -22.62
CA GLU A 154 -24.27 28.01 -23.80
C GLU A 154 -22.79 27.56 -23.70
N ASP A 155 -21.89 28.47 -23.28
CA ASP A 155 -20.47 28.16 -23.01
C ASP A 155 -20.34 26.97 -22.03
N ARG A 156 -21.17 26.97 -20.98
CA ARG A 156 -21.18 25.93 -19.93
C ARG A 156 -21.64 24.57 -20.47
N GLU A 157 -22.52 24.54 -21.48
CA GLU A 157 -22.95 23.30 -22.12
C GLU A 157 -21.93 22.78 -23.16
N GLN A 158 -21.39 23.67 -24.00
CA GLN A 158 -20.36 23.33 -24.97
C GLN A 158 -19.12 22.71 -24.29
N HIS A 159 -18.67 23.30 -23.18
CA HIS A 159 -17.55 22.75 -22.39
C HIS A 159 -17.87 21.37 -21.78
N ARG A 160 -19.12 21.14 -21.32
CA ARG A 160 -19.56 19.82 -20.82
C ARG A 160 -19.52 18.75 -21.91
N LYS A 161 -20.02 19.06 -23.11
CA LYS A 161 -19.97 18.19 -24.29
C LYS A 161 -18.52 17.85 -24.69
N LEU A 162 -17.64 18.85 -24.68
CA LEU A 162 -16.21 18.67 -24.99
C LEU A 162 -15.50 17.74 -23.99
N LEU A 163 -15.79 17.88 -22.68
CA LEU A 163 -15.24 17.00 -21.65
C LEU A 163 -15.71 15.55 -21.79
N GLU A 164 -16.98 15.32 -22.16
CA GLU A 164 -17.52 13.97 -22.39
C GLU A 164 -16.91 13.33 -23.65
N ALA A 165 -16.77 14.09 -24.74
CA ALA A 165 -16.08 13.64 -25.95
C ALA A 165 -14.62 13.27 -25.66
N ASN A 166 -13.87 14.14 -24.99
CA ASN A 166 -12.49 13.87 -24.55
C ASN A 166 -12.39 12.68 -23.58
N ARG A 167 -13.45 12.34 -22.84
CA ARG A 167 -13.48 11.12 -22.01
C ARG A 167 -13.65 9.88 -22.90
N LYS A 168 -14.68 9.86 -23.76
CA LYS A 168 -14.99 8.74 -24.67
C LYS A 168 -13.82 8.43 -25.61
N GLN A 169 -13.17 9.45 -26.18
CA GLN A 169 -12.00 9.27 -27.05
C GLN A 169 -10.85 8.58 -26.32
N ARG A 170 -10.43 9.08 -25.14
CA ARG A 170 -9.37 8.44 -24.35
C ARG A 170 -9.73 7.03 -23.90
N GLU A 171 -11.02 6.76 -23.63
CA GLU A 171 -11.52 5.43 -23.29
C GLU A 171 -11.43 4.48 -24.50
N ALA A 172 -11.77 4.93 -25.71
CA ALA A 172 -11.63 4.19 -26.96
C ALA A 172 -10.16 3.94 -27.35
N GLU A 173 -9.33 4.98 -27.46
CA GLU A 173 -7.89 4.87 -27.79
C GLU A 173 -7.16 3.91 -26.83
N THR A 174 -7.50 3.97 -25.54
CA THR A 174 -6.99 3.05 -24.53
C THR A 174 -7.48 1.62 -24.79
N SER A 175 -8.76 1.43 -25.11
CA SER A 175 -9.36 0.12 -25.40
C SER A 175 -8.72 -0.52 -26.64
N ASP A 176 -8.60 0.21 -27.74
CA ASP A 176 -8.03 -0.29 -29.01
C ASP A 176 -6.57 -0.70 -28.82
N THR A 177 -5.79 0.10 -28.08
CA THR A 177 -4.40 -0.24 -27.70
C THR A 177 -4.33 -1.54 -26.90
N ARG A 178 -5.26 -1.76 -25.96
CA ARG A 178 -5.33 -2.98 -25.14
C ARG A 178 -5.76 -4.20 -25.96
N GLU A 179 -6.69 -4.01 -26.90
CA GLU A 179 -7.18 -5.07 -27.79
C GLU A 179 -6.05 -5.56 -28.72
N LEU A 180 -5.27 -4.64 -29.30
CA LEU A 180 -4.10 -4.98 -30.11
C LEU A 180 -3.03 -5.76 -29.31
N VAL A 181 -2.82 -5.42 -28.04
CA VAL A 181 -1.89 -6.19 -27.17
C VAL A 181 -2.48 -7.55 -26.79
N SER A 182 -3.79 -7.65 -26.52
CA SER A 182 -4.48 -8.92 -26.29
C SER A 182 -4.38 -9.86 -27.51
N GLN A 183 -4.58 -9.34 -28.71
CA GLN A 183 -4.41 -10.09 -29.96
C GLN A 183 -2.96 -10.56 -30.15
N ARG A 184 -1.95 -9.68 -29.93
CA ARG A 184 -0.53 -10.05 -29.99
C ARG A 184 -0.17 -11.12 -28.95
N ALA A 185 -0.64 -10.97 -27.71
CA ALA A 185 -0.42 -11.90 -26.62
C ALA A 185 -1.05 -13.28 -26.92
N THR A 186 -2.28 -13.30 -27.43
CA THR A 186 -3.00 -14.52 -27.81
C THR A 186 -2.33 -15.24 -28.98
N ALA A 187 -1.95 -14.50 -30.03
CA ALA A 187 -1.27 -15.06 -31.20
C ALA A 187 0.11 -15.64 -30.83
N LYS A 188 0.90 -14.91 -30.02
CA LYS A 188 2.18 -15.43 -29.51
C LYS A 188 1.95 -16.65 -28.62
N TRP A 189 1.01 -16.60 -27.67
CA TRP A 189 0.70 -17.73 -26.80
C TRP A 189 0.39 -19.00 -27.59
N ALA A 190 -0.43 -18.89 -28.64
CA ALA A 190 -0.80 -20.01 -29.49
C ALA A 190 0.42 -20.65 -30.20
N SER A 191 1.45 -19.88 -30.55
CA SER A 191 2.66 -20.39 -31.22
C SER A 191 3.77 -20.92 -30.31
N LEU A 192 3.64 -20.82 -28.97
CA LEU A 192 4.64 -21.36 -28.03
C LEU A 192 4.39 -22.84 -27.69
N ASP A 193 5.46 -23.60 -27.48
CA ASP A 193 5.40 -25.00 -27.04
C ASP A 193 4.97 -25.13 -25.56
N THR A 194 4.34 -26.25 -25.20
CA THR A 194 3.92 -26.52 -23.81
C THR A 194 5.12 -26.87 -22.94
N ALA A 195 5.27 -26.17 -21.81
CA ALA A 195 6.38 -26.38 -20.90
C ALA A 195 6.11 -27.59 -19.98
N ILE A 196 7.07 -28.53 -19.91
CA ILE A 196 6.99 -29.74 -19.07
C ILE A 196 7.95 -29.61 -17.86
N THR A 197 9.18 -29.17 -18.10
CA THR A 197 10.19 -28.85 -17.08
C THR A 197 10.84 -27.49 -17.38
N HIS A 198 11.47 -26.88 -16.39
CA HIS A 198 12.23 -25.64 -16.54
C HIS A 198 13.11 -25.38 -15.31
N PRO A 199 14.33 -24.80 -15.44
CA PRO A 199 15.22 -24.57 -14.30
C PRO A 199 14.67 -23.67 -13.19
N TYR A 200 13.75 -22.73 -13.49
CA TYR A 200 13.05 -21.97 -12.46
C TYR A 200 12.15 -22.89 -11.61
N ALA A 201 11.35 -23.73 -12.28
CA ALA A 201 10.41 -24.64 -11.63
C ALA A 201 11.14 -25.69 -10.78
N GLU A 202 12.23 -26.26 -11.32
CA GLU A 202 13.11 -27.19 -10.60
C GLU A 202 13.73 -26.56 -9.35
N ARG A 203 14.31 -25.36 -9.47
CA ARG A 203 14.91 -24.63 -8.33
C ARG A 203 13.88 -24.20 -7.29
N LYS A 204 12.66 -23.86 -7.71
CA LYS A 204 11.51 -23.58 -6.83
C LYS A 204 10.77 -24.87 -6.40
N GLN A 205 11.25 -26.06 -6.78
CA GLN A 205 10.70 -27.39 -6.43
C GLN A 205 9.21 -27.56 -6.79
N VAL A 206 8.76 -26.99 -7.90
CA VAL A 206 7.36 -27.03 -8.36
C VAL A 206 7.23 -27.66 -9.74
N GLY A 207 6.05 -28.23 -10.02
CA GLY A 207 5.67 -28.68 -11.36
C GLY A 207 5.32 -27.50 -12.29
N VAL A 208 5.13 -27.80 -13.57
CA VAL A 208 4.73 -26.84 -14.60
C VAL A 208 3.28 -27.11 -15.00
N PHE A 209 2.43 -26.10 -14.87
CA PHE A 209 0.96 -26.23 -14.90
C PHE A 209 0.33 -25.18 -15.81
N GLY A 210 0.10 -25.53 -17.07
CA GLY A 210 -0.53 -24.64 -18.06
C GLY A 210 0.38 -23.51 -18.57
N LEU A 211 1.70 -23.64 -18.44
CA LEU A 211 2.71 -22.70 -18.92
C LEU A 211 3.30 -23.16 -20.27
N ARG A 212 3.94 -22.23 -20.99
CA ARG A 212 4.62 -22.47 -22.27
C ARG A 212 6.06 -21.99 -22.26
N LEU A 213 6.85 -22.29 -23.30
CA LEU A 213 8.25 -21.86 -23.44
C LEU A 213 8.42 -20.79 -24.54
N ASP A 214 9.16 -19.72 -24.23
CA ASP A 214 9.63 -18.68 -25.16
C ASP A 214 11.16 -18.61 -25.06
N GLY A 215 11.83 -19.49 -25.82
CA GLY A 215 13.26 -19.76 -25.65
C GLY A 215 13.56 -20.29 -24.24
N GLU A 216 14.50 -19.66 -23.52
CA GLU A 216 14.85 -20.02 -22.15
C GLU A 216 13.81 -19.57 -21.09
N ARG A 217 12.69 -18.94 -21.48
CA ARG A 217 11.71 -18.38 -20.53
C ARG A 217 10.47 -19.25 -20.43
N LEU A 218 10.00 -19.47 -19.21
CA LEU A 218 8.61 -19.86 -18.99
C LEU A 218 7.69 -18.67 -19.33
N VAL A 219 6.52 -18.98 -19.85
CA VAL A 219 5.45 -18.02 -20.14
C VAL A 219 4.18 -18.47 -19.45
N THR A 220 3.58 -17.56 -18.68
CA THR A 220 2.29 -17.72 -18.02
C THR A 220 1.27 -16.81 -18.73
N PRO A 221 0.10 -17.33 -19.15
CA PRO A 221 -0.93 -16.50 -19.76
C PRO A 221 -1.62 -15.67 -18.68
N ILE A 222 -2.04 -14.46 -19.02
CA ILE A 222 -2.83 -13.62 -18.10
C ILE A 222 -4.16 -13.35 -18.79
N ALA A 223 -5.22 -13.99 -18.28
CA ALA A 223 -6.53 -14.06 -18.93
C ALA A 223 -7.67 -13.56 -18.03
N ASP A 224 -8.82 -13.30 -18.64
CA ASP A 224 -10.09 -13.05 -17.93
C ASP A 224 -10.85 -14.35 -17.64
N ALA A 225 -11.97 -14.24 -16.91
CA ALA A 225 -12.86 -15.36 -16.61
C ALA A 225 -13.65 -15.93 -17.80
N ASP A 226 -13.47 -15.39 -19.02
CA ASP A 226 -13.97 -15.94 -20.28
C ASP A 226 -12.85 -16.59 -21.12
N GLY A 227 -11.60 -16.59 -20.62
CA GLY A 227 -10.44 -17.25 -21.21
C GLY A 227 -9.67 -16.43 -22.23
N LYS A 228 -10.03 -15.15 -22.46
CA LYS A 228 -9.30 -14.27 -23.37
C LYS A 228 -8.00 -13.78 -22.71
N ILE A 229 -6.89 -13.89 -23.43
CA ILE A 229 -5.55 -13.50 -22.94
C ILE A 229 -5.32 -12.02 -23.19
N TRP A 230 -5.05 -11.26 -22.14
CA TRP A 230 -4.85 -9.80 -22.18
C TRP A 230 -3.39 -9.37 -21.99
N THR A 231 -2.54 -10.24 -21.45
CA THR A 231 -1.08 -10.06 -21.41
C THR A 231 -0.38 -11.41 -21.16
N LEU A 232 0.95 -11.41 -21.15
CA LEU A 232 1.79 -12.55 -20.79
C LEU A 232 2.75 -12.15 -19.66
N GLN A 233 3.00 -13.04 -18.70
CA GLN A 233 4.16 -12.97 -17.82
C GLN A 233 5.25 -13.90 -18.38
N TYR A 234 6.49 -13.43 -18.37
CA TYR A 234 7.68 -14.21 -18.68
C TYR A 234 8.51 -14.42 -17.41
N ILE A 235 9.04 -15.63 -17.21
CA ILE A 235 9.90 -15.99 -16.08
C ILE A 235 11.19 -16.59 -16.62
N ASP A 236 12.33 -15.96 -16.34
CA ASP A 236 13.65 -16.48 -16.75
C ASP A 236 14.13 -17.64 -15.84
N PRO A 237 15.21 -18.38 -16.18
CA PRO A 237 15.74 -19.46 -15.35
C PRO A 237 16.14 -19.04 -13.92
N ARG A 238 16.47 -17.75 -13.71
CA ARG A 238 16.82 -17.16 -12.41
C ARG A 238 15.59 -16.69 -11.62
N GLY A 239 14.39 -16.76 -12.21
CA GLY A 239 13.14 -16.33 -11.62
C GLY A 239 12.83 -14.84 -11.77
N SER A 240 13.56 -14.12 -12.62
CA SER A 240 13.23 -12.73 -12.96
C SER A 240 11.92 -12.71 -13.74
N LYS A 241 10.92 -11.97 -13.24
CA LYS A 241 9.60 -11.84 -13.87
C LYS A 241 9.52 -10.57 -14.72
N LEU A 242 9.00 -10.70 -15.94
CA LEU A 242 8.69 -9.60 -16.86
C LEU A 242 7.24 -9.72 -17.36
N TYR A 243 6.65 -8.63 -17.85
CA TYR A 243 5.30 -8.60 -18.41
C TYR A 243 5.31 -8.01 -19.82
N GLU A 244 4.38 -8.43 -20.67
CA GLU A 244 4.21 -7.89 -22.03
C GLU A 244 3.83 -6.39 -21.99
N THR A 245 4.64 -5.54 -22.63
CA THR A 245 4.46 -4.08 -22.62
C THR A 245 3.10 -3.67 -23.19
N GLY A 246 2.33 -2.92 -22.38
CA GLY A 246 1.00 -2.40 -22.72
C GLY A 246 -0.17 -3.33 -22.36
N GLY A 247 0.08 -4.56 -21.91
CA GLY A 247 -0.98 -5.53 -21.62
C GLY A 247 -1.68 -5.32 -20.27
N GLN A 248 -2.91 -5.86 -20.12
CA GLN A 248 -3.66 -5.75 -18.87
C GLN A 248 -3.36 -6.90 -17.91
N LYS A 249 -2.79 -6.59 -16.74
CA LYS A 249 -2.64 -7.53 -15.61
C LYS A 249 -3.78 -7.40 -14.58
N THR A 250 -4.17 -6.17 -14.24
CA THR A 250 -5.17 -5.91 -13.20
C THR A 250 -6.53 -6.52 -13.56
N GLY A 251 -7.13 -7.29 -12.65
CA GLY A 251 -8.38 -8.02 -12.86
C GLY A 251 -8.23 -9.34 -13.63
N HIS A 252 -7.01 -9.71 -14.01
CA HIS A 252 -6.71 -10.87 -14.86
C HIS A 252 -5.73 -11.82 -14.15
N PHE A 253 -5.78 -13.11 -14.49
CA PHE A 253 -5.21 -14.20 -13.68
C PHE A 253 -4.76 -15.40 -14.54
N HIS A 254 -4.11 -16.38 -13.91
CA HIS A 254 -3.88 -17.73 -14.45
C HIS A 254 -4.54 -18.79 -13.57
N VAL A 255 -4.85 -19.97 -14.10
CA VAL A 255 -5.49 -21.07 -13.36
C VAL A 255 -4.67 -22.35 -13.46
N LEU A 256 -4.35 -22.94 -12.30
CA LEU A 256 -3.71 -24.24 -12.17
C LEU A 256 -4.77 -25.27 -11.79
N GLY A 257 -5.05 -26.21 -12.70
CA GLY A 257 -6.13 -27.20 -12.58
C GLY A 257 -7.46 -26.70 -13.14
N ASP A 258 -8.55 -27.43 -12.89
CA ASP A 258 -9.90 -27.04 -13.31
C ASP A 258 -10.68 -26.35 -12.17
N ILE A 259 -11.00 -25.07 -12.38
CA ILE A 259 -11.77 -24.24 -11.45
C ILE A 259 -13.22 -24.73 -11.28
N GLN A 260 -13.76 -25.52 -12.22
CA GLN A 260 -15.12 -26.05 -12.17
C GLN A 260 -15.23 -27.33 -11.33
N ALA A 261 -14.31 -28.29 -11.48
CA ALA A 261 -14.31 -29.54 -10.71
C ALA A 261 -14.26 -29.36 -9.17
N GLY A 262 -13.64 -28.29 -8.66
CA GLY A 262 -13.47 -28.06 -7.22
C GLY A 262 -14.70 -27.47 -6.52
N LYS A 263 -15.06 -28.00 -5.33
CA LYS A 263 -15.92 -27.30 -4.35
C LYS A 263 -15.18 -26.19 -3.59
N THR A 264 -13.86 -26.13 -3.72
CA THR A 264 -12.99 -25.14 -3.09
C THR A 264 -12.05 -24.60 -4.17
N VAL A 265 -11.84 -23.29 -4.19
CA VAL A 265 -10.91 -22.60 -5.09
C VAL A 265 -9.93 -21.79 -4.23
N LEU A 266 -8.63 -22.00 -4.48
CA LEU A 266 -7.57 -21.25 -3.82
C LEU A 266 -7.15 -20.05 -4.69
N PHE A 267 -6.72 -18.96 -4.08
CA PHE A 267 -6.11 -17.80 -4.76
C PHE A 267 -4.72 -17.57 -4.16
N GLY A 268 -3.71 -17.23 -4.96
CA GLY A 268 -2.34 -17.07 -4.45
C GLY A 268 -1.49 -16.05 -5.21
N GLU A 269 -0.50 -15.48 -4.51
CA GLU A 269 0.46 -14.53 -5.06
C GLU A 269 1.61 -15.27 -5.76
N GLY A 270 1.59 -15.28 -7.10
CA GLY A 270 2.68 -15.75 -7.92
C GLY A 270 2.76 -17.28 -8.15
N TYR A 271 3.37 -17.64 -9.28
CA TYR A 271 3.34 -19.00 -9.83
C TYR A 271 3.83 -20.08 -8.87
N ALA A 272 5.01 -19.92 -8.27
CA ALA A 272 5.58 -20.95 -7.40
C ALA A 272 4.71 -21.22 -6.16
N THR A 273 4.18 -20.18 -5.53
CA THR A 273 3.19 -20.25 -4.44
C THR A 273 1.96 -21.04 -4.89
N CYS A 274 1.39 -20.69 -6.04
CA CYS A 274 0.20 -21.33 -6.59
C CYS A 274 0.43 -22.79 -6.97
N ALA A 275 1.57 -23.11 -7.58
CA ALA A 275 1.97 -24.47 -7.93
C ALA A 275 2.20 -25.34 -6.69
N SER A 276 2.78 -24.78 -5.62
CA SER A 276 2.96 -25.45 -4.33
C SER A 276 1.61 -25.80 -3.68
N LEU A 277 0.68 -24.85 -3.67
CA LEU A 277 -0.69 -25.04 -3.21
C LEU A 277 -1.43 -26.11 -4.04
N HIS A 278 -1.30 -26.07 -5.37
CA HIS A 278 -1.92 -27.03 -6.28
C HIS A 278 -1.36 -28.44 -6.09
N MET A 279 -0.02 -28.58 -5.97
CA MET A 279 0.65 -29.86 -5.72
C MET A 279 0.26 -30.47 -4.37
N ALA A 280 0.16 -29.65 -3.33
CA ALA A 280 -0.16 -30.09 -1.97
C ALA A 280 -1.62 -30.52 -1.81
N THR A 281 -2.56 -29.81 -2.45
CA THR A 281 -4.01 -29.97 -2.22
C THR A 281 -4.77 -30.66 -3.35
N ARG A 282 -4.25 -30.59 -4.59
CA ARG A 282 -4.94 -30.94 -5.85
C ARG A 282 -6.23 -30.14 -6.12
N LEU A 283 -6.43 -29.04 -5.40
CA LEU A 283 -7.51 -28.07 -5.67
C LEU A 283 -7.12 -27.13 -6.81
N PRO A 284 -8.09 -26.54 -7.53
CA PRO A 284 -7.80 -25.45 -8.44
C PRO A 284 -7.23 -24.23 -7.71
N VAL A 285 -6.20 -23.62 -8.30
CA VAL A 285 -5.53 -22.43 -7.76
C VAL A 285 -5.50 -21.33 -8.80
N VAL A 286 -5.94 -20.14 -8.43
CA VAL A 286 -5.90 -18.91 -9.23
C VAL A 286 -4.64 -18.12 -8.87
N GLU A 287 -3.70 -17.99 -9.80
CA GLU A 287 -2.57 -17.07 -9.65
C GLU A 287 -3.03 -15.64 -9.96
N VAL A 288 -2.89 -14.74 -8.99
CA VAL A 288 -3.16 -13.31 -9.16
C VAL A 288 -1.92 -12.49 -9.51
N PHE A 289 -0.75 -13.12 -9.59
CA PHE A 289 0.58 -12.53 -9.87
C PHE A 289 1.16 -11.58 -8.80
N ASP A 290 0.33 -10.77 -8.14
CA ASP A 290 0.71 -9.88 -7.03
C ASP A 290 -0.46 -9.52 -6.09
N SER A 291 -0.14 -9.14 -4.86
CA SER A 291 -1.08 -8.71 -3.80
C SER A 291 -1.96 -7.52 -4.20
N GLY A 292 -1.47 -6.65 -5.09
CA GLY A 292 -2.26 -5.55 -5.66
C GLY A 292 -3.43 -6.02 -6.53
N ASN A 293 -3.40 -7.25 -7.02
CA ASN A 293 -4.36 -7.84 -7.95
C ASN A 293 -5.34 -8.84 -7.29
N ILE A 294 -5.20 -9.14 -5.99
CA ILE A 294 -6.10 -10.06 -5.27
C ILE A 294 -7.57 -9.60 -5.38
N GLU A 295 -7.88 -8.37 -4.96
CA GLU A 295 -9.26 -7.86 -4.95
C GLU A 295 -9.86 -7.72 -6.36
N PRO A 296 -9.15 -7.19 -7.39
CA PRO A 296 -9.65 -7.15 -8.76
C PRO A 296 -9.96 -8.54 -9.37
N VAL A 297 -9.21 -9.59 -9.00
CA VAL A 297 -9.47 -10.96 -9.48
C VAL A 297 -10.60 -11.63 -8.69
N VAL A 298 -10.59 -11.51 -7.35
CA VAL A 298 -11.63 -12.13 -6.50
C VAL A 298 -12.99 -11.47 -6.74
N SER A 299 -13.06 -10.15 -6.96
CA SER A 299 -14.31 -9.46 -7.30
C SER A 299 -14.89 -9.89 -8.66
N GLN A 300 -14.05 -10.17 -9.67
CA GLN A 300 -14.49 -10.71 -10.96
C GLN A 300 -14.97 -12.18 -10.85
N LEU A 301 -14.27 -13.00 -10.06
CA LEU A 301 -14.51 -14.44 -9.99
C LEU A 301 -15.57 -14.86 -8.96
N ALA A 302 -15.69 -14.21 -7.80
CA ALA A 302 -16.64 -14.61 -6.76
C ALA A 302 -18.11 -14.70 -7.25
N PRO A 303 -18.62 -13.78 -8.10
CA PRO A 303 -19.95 -13.90 -8.69
C PRO A 303 -20.12 -15.11 -9.63
N ARG A 304 -19.04 -15.58 -10.27
CA ARG A 304 -19.01 -16.77 -11.14
C ARG A 304 -18.75 -18.08 -10.37
N LEU A 305 -18.33 -18.01 -9.11
CA LEU A 305 -17.94 -19.15 -8.26
C LEU A 305 -18.90 -19.36 -7.08
N GLN A 306 -20.16 -18.91 -7.19
CA GLN A 306 -21.17 -19.07 -6.13
C GLN A 306 -21.32 -20.54 -5.68
N GLY A 307 -21.45 -20.73 -4.37
CA GLY A 307 -21.51 -22.06 -3.75
C GLY A 307 -20.17 -22.79 -3.58
N LYS A 308 -19.06 -22.27 -4.14
CA LYS A 308 -17.70 -22.77 -3.88
C LYS A 308 -17.10 -22.06 -2.66
N THR A 309 -16.26 -22.75 -1.90
CA THR A 309 -15.47 -22.14 -0.82
C THR A 309 -14.26 -21.44 -1.42
N LEU A 310 -14.16 -20.11 -1.27
CA LEU A 310 -13.02 -19.33 -1.73
C LEU A 310 -11.99 -19.19 -0.58
N ILE A 311 -10.72 -19.47 -0.85
CA ILE A 311 -9.63 -19.33 0.14
C ILE A 311 -8.46 -18.55 -0.48
N ILE A 312 -8.17 -17.38 0.08
CA ILE A 312 -7.04 -16.54 -0.31
C ILE A 312 -5.81 -16.96 0.50
N CYS A 313 -4.85 -17.58 -0.18
CA CYS A 313 -3.57 -17.99 0.34
C CYS A 313 -2.57 -16.85 0.12
N GLY A 314 -2.54 -15.90 1.04
CA GLY A 314 -1.68 -14.72 0.94
C GLY A 314 -0.27 -14.98 1.48
N ASP A 315 0.69 -14.20 0.99
CA ASP A 315 2.04 -14.16 1.56
C ASP A 315 2.00 -13.43 2.93
N ASP A 316 2.74 -13.95 3.91
CA ASP A 316 2.86 -13.36 5.25
C ASP A 316 4.29 -12.88 5.49
N ASP A 317 4.57 -11.69 4.97
CA ASP A 317 5.89 -11.06 5.03
C ASP A 317 6.07 -10.36 6.38
N VAL A 318 6.29 -11.18 7.43
CA VAL A 318 6.33 -10.80 8.86
C VAL A 318 7.28 -9.64 9.15
N LEU A 319 6.84 -8.68 9.96
CA LEU A 319 7.61 -7.47 10.34
C LEU A 319 8.66 -7.77 11.42
N THR A 320 9.69 -8.55 11.07
CA THR A 320 10.85 -8.81 11.94
C THR A 320 11.70 -7.55 12.16
N ARG A 321 12.44 -7.49 13.27
CA ARG A 321 13.37 -6.39 13.60
C ARG A 321 14.32 -6.10 12.44
N ASP A 322 14.92 -7.13 11.86
CA ASP A 322 15.89 -6.98 10.77
C ASP A 322 15.26 -6.54 9.46
N LYS A 323 13.99 -6.90 9.22
CA LYS A 323 13.24 -6.38 8.06
C LYS A 323 12.89 -4.90 8.23
N ILE A 324 12.47 -4.49 9.43
CA ILE A 324 12.21 -3.08 9.77
C ILE A 324 13.49 -2.27 9.57
N VAL A 325 14.60 -2.71 10.18
CA VAL A 325 15.93 -2.09 10.04
C VAL A 325 16.36 -2.01 8.57
N ARG A 326 16.38 -3.13 7.83
CA ARG A 326 16.77 -3.13 6.41
C ARG A 326 15.91 -2.20 5.54
N THR A 327 14.63 -2.00 5.89
CA THR A 327 13.74 -1.05 5.21
C THR A 327 14.08 0.40 5.55
N VAL A 328 14.31 0.72 6.83
CA VAL A 328 14.76 2.05 7.28
C VAL A 328 16.10 2.42 6.63
N ASN A 329 17.06 1.50 6.60
CA ASN A 329 18.38 1.71 5.97
C ASN A 329 18.25 2.08 4.48
N LYS A 330 17.37 1.39 3.73
CA LYS A 330 17.11 1.71 2.31
C LYS A 330 16.55 3.13 2.13
N LEU A 331 15.62 3.56 3.00
CA LEU A 331 15.05 4.90 2.96
C LEU A 331 16.10 5.98 3.29
N GLY A 332 17.00 5.69 4.24
CA GLY A 332 18.13 6.54 4.64
C GLY A 332 19.29 6.63 3.63
N HIS A 333 19.17 6.04 2.44
CA HIS A 333 20.19 6.09 1.38
C HIS A 333 19.76 6.86 0.10
N ASN A 334 18.53 7.38 0.03
CA ASN A 334 18.11 8.30 -1.04
C ASN A 334 18.78 9.68 -0.89
N ASP A 335 19.01 10.43 -1.98
CA ASP A 335 19.74 11.72 -1.94
C ASP A 335 19.19 12.79 -0.97
N TYR A 336 17.91 12.73 -0.61
CA TYR A 336 17.27 13.58 0.40
C TYR A 336 17.69 13.26 1.85
N ALA A 337 18.26 12.09 2.08
CA ALA A 337 18.75 11.62 3.37
C ALA A 337 20.23 11.21 3.23
N LYS A 338 21.15 12.04 3.75
CA LYS A 338 22.57 11.70 3.85
C LYS A 338 23.09 11.39 5.28
N PRO A 339 22.34 10.68 6.17
CA PRO A 339 22.96 10.06 7.32
C PRO A 339 23.74 8.80 6.88
N ARG A 340 25.02 8.68 7.25
CA ARG A 340 25.78 7.43 7.08
C ARG A 340 25.38 6.43 8.17
N LEU A 341 24.22 5.78 7.99
CA LEU A 341 23.74 4.77 8.93
C LEU A 341 24.58 3.47 8.83
N LYS A 342 25.62 3.35 9.67
CA LYS A 342 26.39 2.12 9.88
C LYS A 342 25.83 1.37 11.08
N LEU A 343 25.25 0.20 10.86
CA LEU A 343 24.74 -0.70 11.92
C LEU A 343 25.64 -1.94 12.05
N ASP A 344 26.94 -1.71 12.19
CA ASP A 344 27.92 -2.75 12.51
C ASP A 344 27.85 -3.09 14.01
N GLY A 345 26.97 -4.02 14.39
CA GLY A 345 26.90 -4.57 15.76
C GLY A 345 25.55 -4.47 16.49
N GLY A 346 24.50 -3.94 15.85
CA GLY A 346 23.18 -3.74 16.46
C GLY A 346 23.01 -2.34 17.06
N ILE A 347 21.76 -1.95 17.30
CA ILE A 347 21.39 -0.55 17.59
C ILE A 347 21.82 -0.14 19.01
N ALA A 348 22.78 0.79 19.08
CA ALA A 348 23.07 1.68 20.21
C ALA A 348 23.71 2.97 19.63
N ASP A 349 23.66 4.12 20.30
CA ASP A 349 23.03 4.39 21.61
C ASP A 349 21.76 5.27 21.46
N ASP A 350 21.53 5.81 20.27
CA ASP A 350 21.16 7.22 20.18
C ASP A 350 20.03 7.61 19.21
N GLU A 351 19.12 6.73 18.79
CA GLU A 351 17.84 7.18 18.15
C GLU A 351 16.64 6.24 18.33
N VAL A 352 16.51 5.61 19.50
CA VAL A 352 15.32 4.83 19.85
C VAL A 352 14.65 5.47 21.06
N GLN A 353 13.42 5.95 20.90
CA GLN A 353 12.57 6.27 22.05
C GLN A 353 12.04 4.95 22.62
N ILE A 354 12.55 4.57 23.78
CA ILE A 354 11.98 3.52 24.63
C ILE A 354 11.31 4.24 25.80
N ASP A 355 10.04 3.91 26.07
CA ASP A 355 9.22 4.45 27.15
C ASP A 355 9.22 5.99 27.26
N GLY A 356 9.27 6.66 26.09
CA GLY A 356 9.26 8.12 25.94
C GLY A 356 10.62 8.82 26.11
N ILE A 357 11.65 8.13 26.59
CA ILE A 357 12.98 8.72 26.82
C ILE A 357 13.78 8.72 25.52
N ALA A 358 14.30 9.89 25.13
CA ALA A 358 15.09 10.07 23.92
C ALA A 358 16.61 9.90 24.14
N ARG A 359 17.30 9.58 23.05
CA ARG A 359 18.75 9.59 22.85
C ARG A 359 19.01 10.21 21.42
N PRO A 360 20.16 10.83 21.06
CA PRO A 360 20.28 11.65 19.82
C PRO A 360 21.45 11.31 18.83
N LEU A 361 21.15 10.87 17.58
CA LEU A 361 22.07 10.03 16.78
C LEU A 361 23.27 10.72 16.11
N ARG A 362 24.42 10.05 16.21
CA ARG A 362 25.62 10.30 15.40
C ARG A 362 25.55 9.80 13.95
N ALA A 363 24.66 10.39 13.15
CA ALA A 363 24.81 10.41 11.70
C ALA A 363 24.41 11.73 11.00
N ASN A 364 23.52 12.56 11.57
CA ASN A 364 23.32 13.98 11.26
C ASN A 364 22.39 14.63 12.32
N PRO A 365 22.80 15.66 13.08
CA PRO A 365 21.94 16.28 14.09
C PRO A 365 20.72 17.03 13.52
N ASN A 366 20.68 17.32 12.22
CA ASN A 366 19.54 17.94 11.55
C ASN A 366 18.49 16.91 11.06
N CYS A 367 18.65 15.62 11.36
CA CYS A 367 17.71 14.56 11.03
C CYS A 367 16.99 14.05 12.29
N THR A 368 15.74 13.59 12.14
CA THR A 368 15.06 12.77 13.15
C THR A 368 14.23 11.67 12.50
N LEU A 369 14.24 10.47 13.08
CA LEU A 369 13.34 9.37 12.74
C LEU A 369 12.35 9.12 13.89
N ARG A 370 11.05 9.10 13.59
CA ARG A 370 10.00 8.64 14.51
C ARG A 370 9.26 7.47 13.88
N LEU A 371 9.10 6.39 14.64
CA LEU A 371 8.33 5.20 14.27
C LEU A 371 7.32 4.86 15.37
N SER A 372 6.15 4.38 14.98
CA SER A 372 5.11 3.86 15.86
C SER A 372 4.43 2.65 15.23
N TYR A 373 3.79 1.82 16.04
CA TYR A 373 2.94 0.75 15.54
C TYR A 373 1.50 1.28 15.33
N GLU A 374 0.90 0.93 14.20
CA GLU A 374 -0.55 1.02 13.98
C GLU A 374 -1.09 -0.38 13.61
N GLN A 375 -2.41 -0.52 13.54
CA GLN A 375 -3.07 -1.68 12.95
C GLN A 375 -3.86 -1.28 11.71
N SER A 376 -3.96 -2.17 10.73
CA SER A 376 -4.92 -2.07 9.64
C SER A 376 -6.36 -2.25 10.16
N PRO A 377 -7.41 -1.88 9.40
CA PRO A 377 -8.80 -2.17 9.77
C PRO A 377 -9.07 -3.66 10.02
N GLU A 378 -8.27 -4.54 9.42
CA GLU A 378 -8.30 -6.00 9.54
C GLU A 378 -7.36 -6.53 10.65
N GLY A 379 -6.80 -5.65 11.48
CA GLY A 379 -5.94 -6.00 12.62
C GLY A 379 -4.48 -6.32 12.29
N VAL A 380 -4.01 -6.06 11.06
CA VAL A 380 -2.61 -6.32 10.68
C VAL A 380 -1.70 -5.24 11.25
N GLN A 381 -0.71 -5.63 12.06
CA GLN A 381 0.29 -4.71 12.60
C GLN A 381 1.16 -4.11 11.49
N ARG A 382 1.31 -2.79 11.51
CA ARG A 382 2.17 -2.00 10.62
C ARG A 382 3.16 -1.19 11.45
N VAL A 383 4.27 -0.79 10.83
CA VAL A 383 5.13 0.29 11.34
C VAL A 383 4.93 1.52 10.48
N VAL A 384 4.50 2.61 11.09
CA VAL A 384 4.34 3.92 10.43
C VAL A 384 5.19 4.96 11.12
N GLY A 385 5.46 6.07 10.44
CA GLY A 385 6.34 7.09 11.00
C GLY A 385 6.71 8.20 10.04
N GLU A 386 7.72 8.97 10.44
CA GLU A 386 8.25 10.09 9.68
C GLU A 386 9.77 10.16 9.85
N PHE A 387 10.48 10.30 8.73
CA PHE A 387 11.85 10.78 8.68
C PHE A 387 11.80 12.28 8.33
N ALA A 388 12.33 13.13 9.21
CA ALA A 388 12.35 14.57 9.03
C ALA A 388 13.78 15.10 8.95
N HIS A 389 14.01 16.05 8.03
CA HIS A 389 15.27 16.77 7.90
C HIS A 389 14.98 18.25 7.60
N GLU A 390 15.27 19.12 8.58
CA GLU A 390 14.98 20.56 8.56
C GLU A 390 13.49 20.86 8.25
N ARG A 391 13.19 21.30 7.02
CA ARG A 391 11.83 21.61 6.54
C ARG A 391 11.19 20.47 5.74
N ASN A 392 11.93 19.40 5.47
CA ASN A 392 11.49 18.25 4.68
C ASN A 392 11.02 17.12 5.59
N ARG A 393 9.94 16.44 5.20
CA ARG A 393 9.33 15.32 5.93
C ARG A 393 8.97 14.21 4.95
N VAL A 394 9.31 12.97 5.29
CA VAL A 394 9.09 11.78 4.48
C VAL A 394 8.37 10.75 5.33
N SER A 395 7.14 10.39 4.96
CA SER A 395 6.37 9.37 5.69
C SER A 395 7.00 7.98 5.51
N VAL A 396 7.32 7.31 6.61
CA VAL A 396 7.73 5.91 6.62
C VAL A 396 6.48 5.05 6.78
N LYS A 397 6.34 4.02 5.93
CA LYS A 397 5.32 2.97 6.08
C LYS A 397 5.94 1.62 5.74
N ILE A 398 5.87 0.69 6.68
CA ILE A 398 6.31 -0.70 6.54
C ILE A 398 5.11 -1.57 6.90
N MET A 399 4.60 -2.30 5.91
CA MET A 399 3.30 -2.96 5.93
C MET A 399 3.47 -4.41 5.46
N ASN A 400 2.59 -5.30 5.90
CA ASN A 400 2.55 -6.68 5.41
C ASN A 400 1.49 -6.75 4.29
N VAL A 401 1.89 -6.32 3.09
CA VAL A 401 0.97 -5.98 2.00
C VAL A 401 0.19 -7.20 1.50
N GLY A 402 0.82 -8.38 1.41
CA GLY A 402 0.15 -9.64 1.08
C GLY A 402 -0.96 -9.97 2.07
N ARG A 403 -0.64 -9.95 3.36
CA ARG A 403 -1.59 -10.22 4.45
C ARG A 403 -2.75 -9.24 4.50
N GLU A 404 -2.48 -7.93 4.40
CA GLU A 404 -3.51 -6.89 4.37
C GLU A 404 -4.44 -7.04 3.15
N LYS A 405 -3.88 -7.25 1.95
CA LYS A 405 -4.68 -7.38 0.72
C LYS A 405 -5.50 -8.66 0.70
N ALA A 406 -4.97 -9.76 1.21
CA ALA A 406 -5.71 -11.01 1.36
C ALA A 406 -6.87 -10.87 2.36
N LEU A 407 -6.67 -10.23 3.51
CA LEU A 407 -7.72 -10.02 4.51
C LEU A 407 -8.81 -9.06 4.01
N ALA A 408 -8.44 -7.94 3.38
CA ALA A 408 -9.41 -6.98 2.85
C ALA A 408 -10.28 -7.60 1.74
N ALA A 409 -9.68 -8.34 0.80
CA ALA A 409 -10.42 -9.04 -0.25
C ALA A 409 -11.30 -10.18 0.30
N ALA A 410 -10.85 -10.87 1.35
CA ALA A 410 -11.65 -11.91 2.01
C ALA A 410 -12.88 -11.31 2.70
N ALA A 411 -12.71 -10.21 3.43
CA ALA A 411 -13.81 -9.48 4.06
C ALA A 411 -14.83 -8.93 3.03
N ALA A 412 -14.35 -8.40 1.89
CA ALA A 412 -15.19 -7.84 0.83
C ALA A 412 -16.02 -8.90 0.07
N HIS A 413 -15.55 -10.15 -0.01
CA HIS A 413 -16.15 -11.19 -0.87
C HIS A 413 -16.55 -12.48 -0.14
N GLY A 414 -16.53 -12.50 1.20
CA GLY A 414 -16.90 -13.66 2.01
C GLY A 414 -15.96 -14.86 1.86
N ALA A 415 -14.73 -14.64 1.38
CA ALA A 415 -13.71 -15.68 1.29
C ALA A 415 -13.05 -15.91 2.67
N ARG A 416 -12.29 -17.00 2.79
CA ARG A 416 -11.39 -17.23 3.94
C ARG A 416 -9.97 -16.82 3.57
N THR A 417 -9.14 -16.52 4.57
CA THR A 417 -7.69 -16.40 4.39
C THR A 417 -6.95 -17.59 4.97
N VAL A 418 -5.75 -17.85 4.43
CA VAL A 418 -4.73 -18.70 5.04
C VAL A 418 -3.36 -18.10 4.73
N PHE A 419 -2.44 -18.23 5.68
CA PHE A 419 -1.10 -17.64 5.65
C PHE A 419 -0.09 -18.73 6.01
N PRO A 420 1.12 -18.73 5.42
CA PRO A 420 2.11 -19.77 5.70
C PRO A 420 2.68 -19.58 7.11
N VAL A 421 2.43 -20.55 7.98
CA VAL A 421 3.02 -20.62 9.33
C VAL A 421 4.27 -21.48 9.28
N PHE A 422 5.41 -20.94 9.67
CA PHE A 422 6.71 -21.63 9.64
C PHE A 422 7.13 -22.10 11.03
N GLU A 423 7.88 -23.20 11.11
CA GLU A 423 8.60 -23.60 12.33
C GLU A 423 9.77 -22.66 12.67
N SER A 424 10.34 -21.98 11.66
CA SER A 424 11.38 -20.97 11.87
C SER A 424 11.40 -19.89 10.78
N LEU A 425 11.43 -18.63 11.22
CA LEU A 425 11.51 -17.41 10.39
C LEU A 425 12.95 -17.02 9.99
N VAL A 426 13.94 -17.89 10.20
CA VAL A 426 15.32 -17.69 9.71
C VAL A 426 15.33 -17.51 8.20
N ASP A 427 16.14 -16.57 7.70
CA ASP A 427 16.15 -16.04 6.33
C ASP A 427 14.87 -15.30 5.89
N ALA A 428 13.89 -15.10 6.78
CA ALA A 428 12.61 -14.41 6.55
C ALA A 428 11.80 -14.96 5.35
N PRO A 429 11.31 -16.21 5.41
CA PRO A 429 10.41 -16.76 4.40
C PRO A 429 9.04 -16.07 4.44
N THR A 430 8.34 -16.03 3.31
CA THR A 430 7.08 -15.27 3.19
C THR A 430 5.94 -16.02 2.49
N ASP A 431 6.25 -16.97 1.61
CA ASP A 431 5.28 -17.60 0.71
C ASP A 431 5.05 -19.12 1.00
N PHE A 432 3.98 -19.69 0.44
CA PHE A 432 3.69 -21.14 0.58
C PHE A 432 4.68 -22.05 -0.14
N ASN A 433 5.53 -21.51 -1.01
CA ASN A 433 6.59 -22.26 -1.67
C ASN A 433 7.86 -22.35 -0.81
N ASP A 434 8.21 -21.31 -0.05
CA ASP A 434 9.22 -21.38 0.99
C ASP A 434 8.82 -22.42 2.03
N LEU A 435 7.53 -22.47 2.40
CA LEU A 435 6.98 -23.47 3.33
C LEU A 435 7.10 -24.87 2.73
N GLN A 436 6.81 -25.04 1.44
CA GLN A 436 7.02 -26.29 0.73
C GLN A 436 8.50 -26.72 0.72
N ALA A 437 9.43 -25.79 0.44
CA ALA A 437 10.86 -26.08 0.32
C ALA A 437 11.54 -26.37 1.67
N ARG A 438 11.00 -25.83 2.78
CA ARG A 438 11.50 -26.04 4.15
C ARG A 438 10.87 -27.24 4.84
N GLU A 439 9.55 -27.35 4.78
CA GLU A 439 8.75 -28.26 5.64
C GLU A 439 7.93 -29.27 4.83
N GLY A 440 7.84 -29.09 3.51
CA GLY A 440 7.26 -30.06 2.58
C GLY A 440 5.77 -29.87 2.28
N LEU A 441 5.34 -30.46 1.15
CA LEU A 441 3.95 -30.47 0.66
C LEU A 441 2.92 -30.94 1.70
N SER A 442 3.32 -31.81 2.64
CA SER A 442 2.43 -32.32 3.70
C SER A 442 2.02 -31.22 4.69
N VAL A 443 2.92 -30.28 4.98
CA VAL A 443 2.65 -29.15 5.88
C VAL A 443 1.78 -28.10 5.19
N VAL A 444 2.08 -27.77 3.93
CA VAL A 444 1.22 -26.92 3.09
C VAL A 444 -0.21 -27.48 3.04
N ARG A 445 -0.35 -28.79 2.75
CA ARG A 445 -1.66 -29.49 2.73
C ARG A 445 -2.37 -29.43 4.08
N ARG A 446 -1.64 -29.59 5.19
CA ARG A 446 -2.19 -29.49 6.55
C ARG A 446 -2.78 -28.10 6.80
N GLN A 447 -2.01 -27.05 6.54
CA GLN A 447 -2.43 -25.67 6.85
C GLN A 447 -3.65 -25.23 6.00
N VAL A 448 -3.64 -25.50 4.70
CA VAL A 448 -4.81 -25.23 3.84
C VAL A 448 -6.02 -26.08 4.26
N GLY A 449 -5.81 -27.35 4.64
CA GLY A 449 -6.86 -28.23 5.14
C GLY A 449 -7.57 -27.69 6.40
N MET A 450 -6.83 -27.06 7.33
CA MET A 450 -7.44 -26.39 8.50
C MET A 450 -8.35 -25.22 8.08
N ALA A 451 -7.88 -24.40 7.13
CA ALA A 451 -8.69 -23.29 6.59
C ALA A 451 -9.94 -23.78 5.84
N MET A 452 -9.90 -24.96 5.18
CA MET A 452 -11.07 -25.58 4.56
C MET A 452 -12.13 -26.02 5.57
N ILE A 453 -11.75 -26.46 6.78
CA ILE A 453 -12.70 -26.77 7.86
C ILE A 453 -13.05 -25.56 8.75
N GLY A 454 -12.54 -24.36 8.42
CA GLY A 454 -12.83 -23.12 9.13
C GLY A 454 -12.03 -22.92 10.42
N GLN A 455 -10.97 -23.72 10.62
CA GLN A 455 -10.07 -23.58 11.76
C GLN A 455 -8.84 -22.75 11.38
N VAL A 456 -8.62 -21.64 12.08
CA VAL A 456 -7.39 -20.84 11.93
C VAL A 456 -6.23 -21.62 12.54
N HIS A 457 -5.20 -21.90 11.74
CA HIS A 457 -3.93 -22.36 12.30
C HIS A 457 -3.24 -21.16 12.96
N GLN A 458 -3.50 -20.99 14.26
CA GLN A 458 -2.68 -20.12 15.10
C GLN A 458 -1.21 -20.55 14.97
N PRO A 459 -0.25 -19.61 14.88
CA PRO A 459 1.15 -19.97 15.07
C PRO A 459 1.26 -20.67 16.42
N SER A 460 1.99 -21.79 16.47
CA SER A 460 2.42 -22.31 17.77
C SER A 460 3.26 -21.20 18.42
N PRO A 461 3.04 -20.85 19.70
CA PRO A 461 3.85 -19.85 20.36
C PRO A 461 5.32 -20.23 20.21
N GLU A 462 6.20 -19.26 19.92
CA GLU A 462 7.62 -19.51 19.66
C GLU A 462 8.22 -20.32 20.80
N LYS A 463 8.43 -21.62 20.55
CA LYS A 463 8.92 -22.53 21.58
C LYS A 463 10.32 -22.07 21.97
N THR A 464 10.48 -21.73 23.23
CA THR A 464 11.80 -21.43 23.77
C THR A 464 12.72 -22.64 23.59
N PRO A 465 14.05 -22.46 23.54
CA PRO A 465 14.99 -23.58 23.47
C PRO A 465 14.79 -24.60 24.62
N ALA A 466 14.27 -24.13 25.77
CA ALA A 466 13.91 -24.97 26.90
C ALA A 466 12.66 -25.83 26.65
N GLU A 467 11.63 -25.30 25.97
CA GLU A 467 10.44 -26.08 25.60
C GLU A 467 10.74 -27.09 24.49
N VAL A 468 11.58 -26.73 23.51
CA VAL A 468 12.11 -27.66 22.50
C VAL A 468 12.87 -28.80 23.18
N ALA A 469 13.81 -28.48 24.08
CA ALA A 469 14.54 -29.48 24.85
C ALA A 469 13.60 -30.38 25.68
N ARG A 470 12.65 -29.80 26.43
CA ARG A 470 11.70 -30.55 27.27
C ARG A 470 10.79 -31.46 26.46
N ALA A 471 10.34 -31.03 25.29
CA ALA A 471 9.48 -31.82 24.41
C ALA A 471 10.21 -33.05 23.82
N ALA A 472 11.50 -32.93 23.53
CA ALA A 472 12.28 -34.00 22.89
C ALA A 472 13.08 -34.90 23.86
N ILE A 473 13.47 -34.38 25.03
CA ILE A 473 14.35 -35.08 26.00
C ILE A 473 13.61 -35.38 27.32
N GLY A 474 12.49 -34.69 27.58
CA GLY A 474 11.66 -34.85 28.77
C GLY A 474 11.78 -33.67 29.76
N ALA A 475 10.78 -33.54 30.64
CA ALA A 475 10.59 -32.36 31.49
C ALA A 475 11.78 -32.03 32.43
N GLY A 476 12.58 -33.03 32.82
CA GLY A 476 13.75 -32.88 33.70
C GLY A 476 15.05 -32.47 33.00
N VAL A 477 15.03 -32.10 31.73
CA VAL A 477 16.24 -31.68 30.99
C VAL A 477 16.77 -30.33 31.49
N VAL A 478 18.09 -30.26 31.70
CA VAL A 478 18.80 -29.01 31.95
C VAL A 478 19.30 -28.45 30.62
N LEU A 479 18.80 -27.27 30.24
CA LEU A 479 19.32 -26.49 29.12
C LEU A 479 20.50 -25.63 29.60
N ASN A 480 21.56 -25.53 28.79
CA ASN A 480 22.67 -24.61 28.98
C ASN A 480 22.93 -23.85 27.67
N ASP A 481 23.52 -22.66 27.73
CA ASP A 481 24.00 -21.97 26.53
C ASP A 481 25.37 -22.49 26.07
N ALA A 482 25.64 -22.36 24.77
CA ALA A 482 26.94 -22.69 24.21
C ALA A 482 28.05 -21.76 24.73
N LYS A 483 29.10 -22.36 25.30
CA LYS A 483 30.28 -21.65 25.81
C LYS A 483 31.21 -21.23 24.67
N GLU A 484 31.89 -20.10 24.83
CA GLU A 484 32.74 -19.44 23.83
C GLU A 484 33.85 -20.31 23.20
N ASN A 485 34.33 -21.32 23.93
CA ASN A 485 35.28 -22.34 23.48
C ASN A 485 34.76 -23.77 23.73
N GLY A 486 33.43 -23.93 23.76
CA GLY A 486 32.74 -25.19 24.02
C GLY A 486 32.84 -26.19 22.87
N ARG A 487 32.75 -27.48 23.20
CA ARG A 487 32.73 -28.59 22.24
C ARG A 487 31.56 -29.50 22.57
N TYR A 488 30.68 -29.71 21.61
CA TYR A 488 29.38 -30.35 21.80
C TYR A 488 29.16 -31.41 20.72
N VAL A 489 28.59 -32.55 21.09
CA VAL A 489 28.38 -33.70 20.20
C VAL A 489 27.07 -34.38 20.60
N GLY A 490 26.24 -34.71 19.61
CA GLY A 490 25.00 -35.45 19.79
C GLY A 490 23.88 -35.01 18.86
N ALA A 491 22.68 -35.55 19.09
CA ALA A 491 21.54 -35.37 18.21
C ALA A 491 20.93 -33.96 18.31
N MET A 492 20.66 -33.35 17.16
CA MET A 492 19.90 -32.10 17.06
C MET A 492 18.41 -32.38 17.29
N VAL A 493 17.85 -31.92 18.40
CA VAL A 493 16.49 -32.26 18.82
C VAL A 493 15.41 -31.26 18.38
N GLY A 494 15.81 -30.08 17.92
CA GLY A 494 14.93 -29.08 17.34
C GLY A 494 15.63 -27.73 17.20
N ASN A 495 15.07 -26.83 16.40
CA ASN A 495 15.56 -25.45 16.26
C ASN A 495 14.42 -24.48 16.64
N THR A 496 14.78 -23.27 17.05
CA THR A 496 13.87 -22.14 17.21
C THR A 496 14.15 -21.10 16.10
N THR A 497 13.56 -19.91 16.20
CA THR A 497 13.89 -18.75 15.34
C THR A 497 15.28 -18.17 15.59
N SER A 498 15.95 -18.52 16.69
CA SER A 498 17.26 -17.96 17.08
C SER A 498 18.30 -18.98 17.51
N HIS A 499 17.90 -20.19 17.92
CA HIS A 499 18.81 -21.19 18.49
C HIS A 499 18.56 -22.59 17.94
N ALA A 500 19.63 -23.31 17.61
CA ALA A 500 19.58 -24.77 17.46
C ALA A 500 19.72 -25.45 18.84
N VAL A 501 18.98 -26.53 19.08
CA VAL A 501 18.98 -27.24 20.37
C VAL A 501 19.58 -28.63 20.17
N GLN A 502 20.76 -28.85 20.77
CA GLN A 502 21.47 -30.13 20.71
C GLN A 502 21.27 -30.91 22.02
N ASN A 503 20.94 -32.19 21.92
CA ASN A 503 21.05 -33.13 23.03
C ASN A 503 22.50 -33.58 23.15
N VAL A 504 23.14 -33.30 24.29
CA VAL A 504 24.55 -33.61 24.55
C VAL A 504 24.73 -34.60 25.71
N GLY A 505 23.64 -35.12 26.27
CA GLY A 505 23.68 -36.02 27.43
C GLY A 505 22.29 -36.38 27.95
N ARG A 506 22.22 -37.45 28.76
CA ARG A 506 20.96 -38.13 29.16
C ARG A 506 19.84 -37.22 29.68
N GLN A 507 20.16 -36.08 30.29
CA GLN A 507 19.22 -35.01 30.64
C GLN A 507 19.85 -33.61 30.43
N THR A 508 20.67 -33.44 29.39
CA THR A 508 21.39 -32.18 29.14
C THR A 508 21.26 -31.74 27.69
N ALA A 509 20.70 -30.55 27.50
CA ALA A 509 20.59 -29.88 26.21
C ALA A 509 21.49 -28.64 26.17
N VAL A 510 21.90 -28.25 24.96
CA VAL A 510 22.64 -27.00 24.71
C VAL A 510 21.91 -26.18 23.66
N ALA A 511 21.72 -24.88 23.95
CA ALA A 511 21.25 -23.89 23.00
C ALA A 511 22.42 -23.26 22.25
N HIS A 512 22.35 -23.30 20.93
CA HIS A 512 23.36 -22.79 20.01
C HIS A 512 22.77 -21.63 19.21
N ASP A 513 23.16 -20.40 19.55
CA ASP A 513 22.81 -19.19 18.79
C ASP A 513 23.14 -19.38 17.30
N LEU A 514 22.10 -19.38 16.45
CA LEU A 514 22.23 -19.63 15.01
C LEU A 514 23.06 -18.54 14.32
N GLY A 515 23.06 -17.30 14.82
CA GLY A 515 23.89 -16.21 14.32
C GLY A 515 25.39 -16.37 14.63
N LYS A 516 25.75 -17.36 15.47
CA LYS A 516 27.14 -17.72 15.78
C LYS A 516 27.63 -18.98 15.05
N LEU A 517 26.78 -19.70 14.30
CA LEU A 517 27.15 -20.92 13.58
C LEU A 517 27.59 -20.64 12.13
N ASP A 518 28.43 -21.51 11.55
CA ASP A 518 28.79 -21.45 10.12
C ASP A 518 27.63 -21.88 9.19
N ARG A 519 26.77 -22.78 9.67
CA ARG A 519 25.58 -23.29 8.98
C ARG A 519 24.50 -23.71 9.99
N VAL A 520 23.24 -23.71 9.57
CA VAL A 520 22.13 -24.24 10.40
C VAL A 520 22.21 -25.77 10.46
N PRO A 521 22.35 -26.40 11.63
CA PRO A 521 22.36 -27.85 11.77
C PRO A 521 20.97 -28.46 11.53
N ARG A 522 20.91 -29.62 10.88
CA ARG A 522 19.65 -30.34 10.59
C ARG A 522 19.11 -31.07 11.82
N VAL A 523 17.88 -30.75 12.20
CA VAL A 523 17.11 -31.48 13.23
C VAL A 523 17.02 -32.97 12.85
N GLY A 524 17.10 -33.86 13.85
CA GLY A 524 17.09 -35.30 13.67
C GLY A 524 18.44 -35.92 13.28
N THR A 525 19.51 -35.12 13.13
CA THR A 525 20.85 -35.62 12.79
C THR A 525 21.84 -35.48 13.96
N ASP A 526 22.84 -36.37 14.02
CA ASP A 526 23.99 -36.21 14.92
C ASP A 526 24.97 -35.18 14.35
N ALA A 527 25.22 -34.13 15.14
CA ALA A 527 26.18 -33.08 14.82
C ALA A 527 27.31 -33.01 15.85
N ARG A 528 28.42 -32.37 15.46
CA ARG A 528 29.49 -31.92 16.34
C ARG A 528 29.64 -30.41 16.14
N ILE A 529 29.52 -29.64 17.20
CA ILE A 529 29.66 -28.18 17.18
C ILE A 529 30.86 -27.78 18.04
N VAL A 530 31.83 -27.08 17.43
CA VAL A 530 33.07 -26.64 18.09
C VAL A 530 33.15 -25.13 18.03
N TYR A 531 33.19 -24.47 19.19
CA TYR A 531 33.36 -23.02 19.26
C TYR A 531 34.83 -22.61 19.34
N SER A 532 35.16 -21.54 18.63
CA SER A 532 36.42 -20.80 18.76
C SER A 532 36.14 -19.31 18.51
N ASN A 533 36.70 -18.43 19.34
CA ASN A 533 36.49 -16.97 19.25
C ASN A 533 34.99 -16.58 19.13
N GLY A 534 34.12 -17.28 19.85
CA GLY A 534 32.67 -17.04 19.85
C GLY A 534 31.89 -17.53 18.62
N ARG A 535 32.53 -18.11 17.60
CA ARG A 535 31.86 -18.77 16.45
C ARG A 535 31.92 -20.29 16.56
N GLY A 536 30.82 -20.96 16.24
CA GLY A 536 30.68 -22.40 16.22
C GLY A 536 30.76 -22.99 14.81
N GLU A 537 31.66 -23.95 14.60
CA GLU A 537 31.74 -24.74 13.37
C GLU A 537 30.94 -26.05 13.54
N VAL A 538 30.04 -26.33 12.60
CA VAL A 538 29.13 -27.49 12.60
C VAL A 538 29.63 -28.56 11.62
N ALA A 539 30.09 -29.69 12.16
CA ALA A 539 30.44 -30.89 11.41
C ALA A 539 29.40 -32.00 11.61
N THR A 540 29.02 -32.69 10.53
CA THR A 540 28.14 -33.85 10.53
C THR A 540 28.93 -35.17 10.62
N LYS A 541 28.26 -36.27 11.00
CA LYS A 541 28.90 -37.60 11.06
C LYS A 541 29.53 -38.04 9.73
N ASP A 542 28.91 -37.68 8.60
CA ASP A 542 29.38 -38.07 7.25
C ASP A 542 30.68 -37.37 6.83
N GLU A 543 30.95 -36.18 7.37
CA GLU A 543 32.20 -35.45 7.15
C GLU A 543 33.37 -36.11 7.92
N HIS A 544 33.12 -36.58 9.15
CA HIS A 544 34.14 -37.30 9.95
C HIS A 544 34.65 -38.58 9.28
N ALA A 545 33.81 -39.28 8.52
CA ALA A 545 34.22 -40.46 7.75
C ALA A 545 35.21 -40.14 6.61
N ARG A 546 35.26 -38.88 6.15
CA ARG A 546 36.17 -38.44 5.06
C ARG A 546 37.52 -37.98 5.61
N ASP A 547 37.54 -37.20 6.69
CA ASP A 547 38.81 -36.71 7.25
C ASP A 547 39.60 -37.79 8.01
N ALA A 548 38.91 -38.73 8.68
CA ALA A 548 39.57 -39.90 9.26
C ALA A 548 40.29 -40.77 8.21
N ASN A 549 39.81 -40.74 6.96
CA ASN A 549 40.37 -41.48 5.83
C ASN A 549 41.37 -40.67 4.99
N ARG A 550 41.61 -39.40 5.35
CA ARG A 550 42.74 -38.56 4.87
C ARG A 550 43.92 -38.53 5.84
N SER A 551 43.77 -39.15 7.01
CA SER A 551 44.69 -39.09 8.15
C SER A 551 45.40 -40.43 8.42
N ARG A 552 45.53 -41.27 7.38
CA ARG A 552 46.10 -42.63 7.40
C ARG A 552 46.84 -42.92 6.11
#